data_AF-A0A0H2RBK9-F1
#
_entry.id   AF-A0A0H2RBK9-F1
#
_cell.length_a   1.000
_cell.length_b   1.000
_cell.length_c   1.000
_cell.angle_alpha   90.00
_cell.angle_beta   90.00
_cell.angle_gamma   90.00
#
_symmetry.space_group_name_H-M   'P 1'
#
loop_
_entity.id
_entity.type
_entity.pdbx_description
1 polymer ?
#
loop_
_entity_poly.entity_id
_entity_poly.type
_entity_poly.pdbx_seq_one_letter_code
_entity_poly.pdbx_strand_id
1 'polypeptide(L)'
;MEQNRGRYRGSYIWGRSVHNNRAERLWYDVNQGYNHKWKEFFMDLEANEGLNVDLPHHKWLLHYLFHRHLNFDASEWVEAWNAHILDNRGERGQSPREMFMFGMLEEGPRGIDFDDNIGDVAEYGVDWEGLEDQNLMGHLLENNPHEHGGDLLNVHAPAVMNEVVVLQPNCPFTVEQLALINDRLRARAVNLNSTDMLMRRRMWIEAFDICNTMW
;
A
#
# COMPACT_ATOMS: atom_id res chain seq x y z
N MET A 1 -3.79 4.88 17.46
CA MET A 1 -4.58 6.02 16.93
C MET A 1 -5.38 6.71 18.04
N GLU A 2 -6.34 6.04 18.70
CA GLU A 2 -7.14 6.68 19.78
C GLU A 2 -6.31 7.14 20.99
N GLN A 3 -5.29 6.37 21.39
CA GLN A 3 -4.40 6.75 22.50
C GLN A 3 -3.64 8.07 22.23
N ASN A 4 -3.38 8.39 20.96
CA ASN A 4 -2.64 9.59 20.57
C ASN A 4 -3.55 10.74 20.10
N ARG A 5 -4.76 10.44 19.58
CA ARG A 5 -5.63 11.43 18.93
C ARG A 5 -6.94 11.70 19.69
N GLY A 6 -7.29 10.88 20.69
CA GLY A 6 -8.53 10.96 21.47
C GLY A 6 -9.58 9.92 21.04
N ARG A 7 -10.48 9.53 21.95
CA ARG A 7 -11.62 8.62 21.67
C ARG A 7 -12.73 9.36 20.92
N TYR A 8 -13.53 8.63 20.15
CA TYR A 8 -14.75 9.13 19.49
C TYR A 8 -14.56 10.24 18.44
N ARG A 9 -13.35 10.36 17.87
CA ARG A 9 -13.05 11.32 16.80
C ARG A 9 -13.18 10.77 15.38
N GLY A 10 -13.79 9.59 15.19
CA GLY A 10 -13.82 8.92 13.88
C GLY A 10 -12.42 8.59 13.32
N SER A 11 -11.36 8.62 14.15
CA SER A 11 -9.96 8.41 13.73
C SER A 11 -9.62 6.97 13.33
N TYR A 12 -10.60 6.09 13.47
CA TYR A 12 -10.57 4.72 13.00
C TYR A 12 -11.80 4.60 12.09
N ILE A 13 -11.64 4.04 10.89
CA ILE A 13 -12.77 3.75 10.02
C ILE A 13 -13.12 2.29 10.29
N TRP A 14 -14.34 2.04 10.76
CA TRP A 14 -14.86 0.70 11.02
C TRP A 14 -16.27 0.59 10.44
N GLY A 15 -16.66 -0.60 9.99
CA GLY A 15 -17.94 -0.82 9.29
C GLY A 15 -17.96 -2.18 8.59
N ARG A 16 -19.08 -2.54 7.95
CA ARG A 16 -19.18 -3.74 7.09
C ARG A 16 -18.30 -3.59 5.84
N SER A 17 -17.91 -4.69 5.19
CA SER A 17 -17.05 -4.69 3.99
C SER A 17 -17.65 -3.87 2.84
N VAL A 18 -18.99 -3.82 2.72
CA VAL A 18 -19.69 -2.93 1.77
C VAL A 18 -19.42 -1.43 1.97
N HIS A 19 -18.93 -1.01 3.15
CA HIS A 19 -18.52 0.38 3.45
C HIS A 19 -17.06 0.67 3.07
N ASN A 20 -16.34 -0.33 2.56
CA ASN A 20 -14.92 -0.23 2.22
C ASN A 20 -14.65 -0.35 0.71
N ASN A 21 -15.70 -0.39 -0.11
CA ASN A 21 -15.61 -0.61 -1.56
C ASN A 21 -14.61 0.32 -2.26
N ARG A 22 -14.55 1.60 -1.84
CA ARG A 22 -13.60 2.58 -2.41
C ARG A 22 -12.15 2.26 -2.04
N ALA A 23 -11.89 1.84 -0.80
CA ALA A 23 -10.54 1.45 -0.40
C ALA A 23 -10.14 0.10 -1.01
N GLU A 24 -11.09 -0.83 -1.19
CA GLU A 24 -10.87 -2.10 -1.89
C GLU A 24 -10.55 -1.89 -3.37
N ARG A 25 -11.30 -1.00 -4.05
CA ARG A 25 -11.00 -0.60 -5.43
C ARG A 25 -9.63 0.05 -5.55
N LEU A 26 -9.32 0.99 -4.66
CA LEU A 26 -8.00 1.60 -4.58
C LEU A 26 -6.91 0.54 -4.36
N TRP A 27 -7.15 -0.44 -3.49
CA TRP A 27 -6.22 -1.54 -3.25
C TRP A 27 -6.01 -2.41 -4.49
N TYR A 28 -7.05 -2.68 -5.26
CA TYR A 28 -6.93 -3.35 -6.56
C TYR A 28 -6.06 -2.53 -7.52
N ASP A 29 -6.29 -1.22 -7.62
CA ASP A 29 -5.54 -0.32 -8.49
C ASP A 29 -4.06 -0.19 -8.06
N VAL A 30 -3.77 -0.18 -6.75
CA VAL A 30 -2.41 -0.26 -6.19
C VAL A 30 -1.72 -1.55 -6.62
N ASN A 31 -2.43 -2.68 -6.51
CA ASN A 31 -1.92 -3.99 -6.88
C ASN A 31 -1.59 -4.06 -8.37
N GLN A 32 -2.49 -3.61 -9.23
CA GLN A 32 -2.29 -3.58 -10.68
C GLN A 32 -1.23 -2.56 -11.11
N GLY A 33 -1.15 -1.41 -10.42
CA GLY A 33 -0.31 -0.29 -10.80
C GLY A 33 1.18 -0.54 -10.61
N TYR A 34 1.66 -0.48 -9.36
CA TYR A 34 3.10 -0.60 -9.10
C TYR A 34 3.48 -1.91 -8.40
N ASN A 35 2.57 -2.53 -7.65
CA ASN A 35 2.89 -3.75 -6.89
C ASN A 35 3.10 -4.97 -7.79
N HIS A 36 2.31 -5.10 -8.87
CA HIS A 36 2.38 -6.25 -9.77
C HIS A 36 3.79 -6.47 -10.34
N LYS A 37 4.42 -5.42 -10.89
CA LYS A 37 5.79 -5.49 -11.43
C LYS A 37 6.83 -5.95 -10.40
N TRP A 38 6.70 -5.52 -9.14
CA TRP A 38 7.63 -5.90 -8.08
C TRP A 38 7.39 -7.34 -7.62
N LYS A 39 6.12 -7.76 -7.57
CA LYS A 39 5.75 -9.14 -7.28
C LYS A 39 6.32 -10.09 -8.33
N GLU A 40 6.12 -9.80 -9.62
CA GLU A 40 6.69 -10.61 -10.71
C GLU A 40 8.22 -10.63 -10.64
N PHE A 41 8.85 -9.49 -10.40
CA PHE A 41 10.30 -9.39 -10.24
C PHE A 41 10.81 -10.27 -9.09
N PHE A 42 10.20 -10.24 -7.91
CA PHE A 42 10.64 -11.06 -6.78
C PHE A 42 10.38 -12.55 -6.99
N MET A 43 9.25 -12.92 -7.63
CA MET A 43 8.99 -14.31 -8.01
C MET A 43 10.03 -14.84 -9.00
N ASP A 44 10.46 -14.01 -9.93
CA ASP A 44 11.50 -14.33 -10.89
C ASP A 44 12.88 -14.45 -10.23
N LEU A 45 13.22 -13.61 -9.24
CA LEU A 45 14.43 -13.80 -8.43
C LEU A 45 14.42 -15.12 -7.65
N GLU A 46 13.26 -15.52 -7.12
CA GLU A 46 13.09 -16.80 -6.41
C GLU A 46 13.25 -18.00 -7.36
N ALA A 47 12.67 -17.91 -8.56
CA ALA A 47 12.73 -18.99 -9.54
C ALA A 47 14.12 -19.15 -10.18
N ASN A 48 14.81 -18.04 -10.48
CA ASN A 48 15.98 -18.05 -11.37
C ASN A 48 17.29 -17.60 -10.70
N GLU A 49 17.24 -16.79 -9.64
CA GLU A 49 18.42 -16.07 -9.11
C GLU A 49 18.74 -16.40 -7.64
N GLY A 50 18.23 -17.53 -7.13
CA GLY A 50 18.62 -18.10 -5.84
C GLY A 50 17.99 -17.43 -4.60
N LEU A 51 17.01 -16.54 -4.77
CA LEU A 51 16.29 -15.95 -3.65
C LEU A 51 15.49 -17.02 -2.89
N ASN A 52 15.90 -17.31 -1.67
CA ASN A 52 15.13 -18.12 -0.71
C ASN A 52 14.38 -17.23 0.30
N VAL A 53 13.05 -17.28 0.29
CA VAL A 53 12.15 -16.47 1.14
C VAL A 53 12.11 -17.00 2.59
N ASP A 54 12.57 -18.20 2.88
CA ASP A 54 12.63 -18.69 4.28
C ASP A 54 13.83 -18.13 5.03
N LEU A 55 14.84 -17.58 4.33
CA LEU A 55 16.07 -17.07 4.92
C LEU A 55 15.95 -15.58 5.31
N PRO A 56 16.07 -15.22 6.60
CA PRO A 56 15.94 -13.83 7.05
C PRO A 56 16.99 -12.88 6.45
N HIS A 57 18.20 -13.37 6.18
CA HIS A 57 19.27 -12.56 5.59
C HIS A 57 19.00 -12.23 4.11
N HIS A 58 18.28 -13.09 3.38
CA HIS A 58 17.81 -12.79 2.02
C HIS A 58 16.73 -11.71 2.05
N LYS A 59 15.75 -11.80 2.96
CA LYS A 59 14.75 -10.74 3.15
C LYS A 59 15.42 -9.42 3.48
N TRP A 60 16.39 -9.43 4.40
CA TRP A 60 17.16 -8.24 4.72
C TRP A 60 17.84 -7.67 3.48
N LEU A 61 18.50 -8.50 2.66
CA LEU A 61 19.19 -8.05 1.45
C LEU A 61 18.22 -7.45 0.41
N LEU A 62 17.04 -8.05 0.24
CA LEU A 62 15.98 -7.47 -0.61
C LEU A 62 15.57 -6.08 -0.12
N HIS A 63 15.32 -5.93 1.19
CA HIS A 63 14.99 -4.64 1.78
C HIS A 63 16.13 -3.64 1.60
N TYR A 64 17.37 -4.06 1.84
CA TYR A 64 18.55 -3.22 1.71
C TYR A 64 18.71 -2.66 0.29
N LEU A 65 18.51 -3.50 -0.73
CA LEU A 65 18.68 -3.10 -2.13
C LEU A 65 17.46 -2.36 -2.68
N PHE A 66 16.24 -2.86 -2.42
CA PHE A 66 15.05 -2.45 -3.18
C PHE A 66 14.04 -1.61 -2.41
N HIS A 67 14.13 -1.51 -1.08
CA HIS A 67 13.11 -0.78 -0.30
C HIS A 67 12.99 0.69 -0.72
N ARG A 68 14.12 1.37 -0.95
CA ARG A 68 14.12 2.76 -1.44
C ARG A 68 13.45 2.89 -2.81
N HIS A 69 13.69 1.95 -3.71
CA HIS A 69 13.11 1.95 -5.05
C HIS A 69 11.61 1.67 -5.01
N LEU A 70 11.18 0.75 -4.14
CA LEU A 70 9.78 0.43 -3.97
C LEU A 70 9.00 1.65 -3.43
N ASN A 71 9.56 2.36 -2.44
CA ASN A 71 8.97 3.60 -1.93
C ASN A 71 8.94 4.72 -2.99
N PHE A 72 9.96 4.81 -3.83
CA PHE A 72 10.00 5.77 -4.93
C PHE A 72 8.90 5.47 -5.97
N ASP A 73 8.83 4.22 -6.45
CA ASP A 73 7.81 3.77 -7.40
C ASP A 73 6.38 3.94 -6.82
N ALA A 74 6.20 3.70 -5.51
CA ALA A 74 4.94 3.93 -4.82
C ALA A 74 4.57 5.42 -4.77
N SER A 75 5.54 6.30 -4.51
CA SER A 75 5.33 7.74 -4.50
C SER A 75 4.97 8.28 -5.88
N GLU A 76 5.65 7.81 -6.94
CA GLU A 76 5.29 8.15 -8.32
C GLU A 76 3.88 7.67 -8.68
N TRP A 77 3.51 6.45 -8.27
CA TRP A 77 2.17 5.94 -8.49
C TRP A 77 1.11 6.79 -7.78
N VAL A 78 1.35 7.22 -6.53
CA VAL A 78 0.44 8.10 -5.79
C VAL A 78 0.23 9.43 -6.53
N GLU A 79 1.30 10.06 -7.02
CA GLU A 79 1.19 11.30 -7.78
C GLU A 79 0.40 11.13 -9.09
N ALA A 80 0.67 10.04 -9.81
CA ALA A 80 -0.03 9.72 -11.05
C ALA A 80 -1.51 9.40 -10.80
N TRP A 81 -1.80 8.60 -9.77
CA TRP A 81 -3.16 8.25 -9.36
C TRP A 81 -3.92 9.47 -8.87
N ASN A 82 -3.30 10.38 -8.12
CA ASN A 82 -4.00 11.60 -7.72
C ASN A 82 -4.24 12.58 -8.89
N ALA A 83 -3.53 12.41 -10.02
CA ALA A 83 -3.69 13.24 -11.23
C ALA A 83 -4.67 12.68 -12.26
N HIS A 84 -4.95 11.37 -12.24
CA HIS A 84 -5.75 10.75 -13.30
C HIS A 84 -7.22 11.16 -13.20
N ILE A 85 -7.89 11.27 -14.34
CA ILE A 85 -9.31 11.63 -14.40
C ILE A 85 -10.13 10.39 -14.09
N LEU A 86 -11.00 10.48 -13.08
CA LEU A 86 -12.03 9.49 -12.81
C LEU A 86 -13.21 9.74 -13.74
N ASP A 87 -13.64 8.70 -14.46
CA ASP A 87 -14.87 8.73 -15.26
C ASP A 87 -16.04 8.33 -14.36
N ASN A 88 -16.64 9.33 -13.70
CA ASN A 88 -17.87 9.14 -12.92
C ASN A 88 -19.05 9.24 -13.87
N ARG A 89 -19.91 8.20 -13.90
CA ARG A 89 -21.05 8.15 -14.81
C ARG A 89 -22.01 9.31 -14.54
N GLY A 90 -22.02 10.30 -15.45
CA GLY A 90 -22.97 11.41 -15.43
C GLY A 90 -22.40 12.73 -14.91
N GLU A 91 -21.15 12.75 -14.43
CA GLU A 91 -20.46 13.96 -13.99
C GLU A 91 -19.31 14.34 -14.93
N ARG A 92 -18.78 15.56 -14.80
CA ARG A 92 -17.54 15.92 -15.50
C ARG A 92 -16.40 15.14 -14.86
N GLY A 93 -15.59 14.47 -15.68
CA GLY A 93 -14.41 13.77 -15.17
C GLY A 93 -13.49 14.73 -14.40
N GLN A 94 -13.18 14.36 -13.17
CA GLN A 94 -12.29 15.09 -12.27
C GLN A 94 -11.22 14.14 -11.73
N SER A 95 -10.04 14.68 -11.45
CA SER A 95 -9.01 13.92 -10.75
C SER A 95 -9.26 13.86 -9.25
N PRO A 96 -8.80 12.81 -8.54
CA PRO A 96 -8.92 12.74 -7.10
C PRO A 96 -8.41 14.00 -6.37
N ARG A 97 -7.34 14.60 -6.89
CA ARG A 97 -6.78 15.86 -6.38
C ARG A 97 -7.72 17.05 -6.57
N GLU A 98 -8.35 17.16 -7.74
CA GLU A 98 -9.35 18.20 -8.00
C GLU A 98 -10.57 18.00 -7.10
N MET A 99 -11.09 16.77 -7.00
CA MET A 99 -12.21 16.44 -6.11
C MET A 99 -11.89 16.81 -4.66
N PHE A 100 -10.68 16.50 -4.18
CA PHE A 100 -10.24 16.88 -2.84
C PHE A 100 -10.17 18.40 -2.67
N MET A 101 -9.59 19.11 -3.64
CA MET A 101 -9.44 20.57 -3.59
C MET A 101 -10.79 21.30 -3.63
N PHE A 102 -11.68 20.92 -4.55
CA PHE A 102 -13.02 21.50 -4.65
C PHE A 102 -13.88 21.10 -3.45
N GLY A 103 -13.79 19.85 -3.00
CA GLY A 103 -14.48 19.39 -1.80
C GLY A 103 -14.06 20.12 -0.52
N MET A 104 -12.80 20.60 -0.43
CA MET A 104 -12.37 21.47 0.67
C MET A 104 -12.92 22.90 0.56
N LEU A 105 -13.15 23.38 -0.67
CA LEU A 105 -13.70 24.72 -0.90
C LEU A 105 -15.21 24.76 -0.61
N GLU A 106 -15.92 23.69 -0.96
CA GLU A 106 -17.38 23.57 -0.80
C GLU A 106 -17.77 23.18 0.63
N GLU A 107 -17.14 22.15 1.19
CA GLU A 107 -17.51 21.56 2.49
C GLU A 107 -16.62 22.04 3.65
N GLY A 108 -15.67 22.92 3.36
CA GLY A 108 -14.71 23.42 4.33
C GLY A 108 -13.44 22.56 4.48
N PRO A 109 -12.45 23.07 5.25
CA PRO A 109 -11.15 22.43 5.37
C PRO A 109 -11.27 21.04 6.01
N ARG A 110 -10.78 20.01 5.30
CA ARG A 110 -10.67 18.64 5.82
C ARG A 110 -9.21 18.31 6.15
N GLY A 111 -8.97 17.56 7.22
CA GLY A 111 -7.63 17.07 7.59
C GLY A 111 -6.74 18.10 8.30
N ILE A 112 -7.33 19.21 8.76
CA ILE A 112 -6.68 20.19 9.65
C ILE A 112 -7.32 19.98 11.03
N ASP A 113 -6.53 19.86 12.10
CA ASP A 113 -6.97 19.55 13.47
C ASP A 113 -7.86 20.66 14.12
N PHE A 114 -8.92 21.10 13.45
CA PHE A 114 -9.97 21.93 14.02
C PHE A 114 -11.17 21.03 14.20
N ASP A 115 -11.49 20.71 15.46
CA ASP A 115 -12.73 20.06 15.93
C ASP A 115 -13.68 19.65 14.81
N ASP A 116 -13.31 18.58 14.11
CA ASP A 116 -14.05 18.16 12.92
C ASP A 116 -15.43 17.74 13.44
N ASN A 117 -16.45 18.52 13.11
CA ASN A 117 -17.83 18.08 13.17
C ASN A 117 -18.00 17.07 12.02
N ILE A 118 -17.32 15.92 12.17
CA ILE A 118 -17.42 14.79 11.24
C ILE A 118 -18.91 14.48 11.21
N GLY A 119 -19.50 14.52 10.02
CA GLY A 119 -20.89 14.09 9.81
C GLY A 119 -21.08 12.65 10.26
N ASP A 120 -22.20 12.01 9.89
CA ASP A 120 -22.44 10.64 10.31
C ASP A 120 -21.29 9.71 9.85
N VAL A 121 -20.45 9.28 10.79
CA VAL A 121 -19.31 8.39 10.55
C VAL A 121 -19.80 7.08 9.93
N ALA A 122 -21.07 6.72 10.16
CA ALA A 122 -21.69 5.54 9.56
C ALA A 122 -21.87 5.65 8.04
N GLU A 123 -21.99 6.86 7.49
CA GLU A 123 -22.12 7.07 6.04
C GLU A 123 -20.76 7.26 5.35
N TYR A 124 -19.69 7.49 6.11
CA TYR A 124 -18.37 7.76 5.56
C TYR A 124 -17.74 6.51 4.94
N GLY A 125 -17.38 6.59 3.65
CA GLY A 125 -16.77 5.48 2.90
C GLY A 125 -17.77 4.58 2.16
N VAL A 126 -19.08 4.76 2.40
CA VAL A 126 -20.12 4.03 1.67
C VAL A 126 -20.17 4.49 0.23
N ASP A 127 -19.98 3.55 -0.69
CA ASP A 127 -20.18 3.80 -2.11
C ASP A 127 -21.65 3.59 -2.46
N TRP A 128 -22.47 4.63 -2.21
CA TRP A 128 -23.92 4.58 -2.47
C TRP A 128 -24.23 4.22 -3.93
N GLU A 129 -23.43 4.69 -4.89
CA GLU A 129 -23.55 4.32 -6.30
C GLU A 129 -23.21 2.85 -6.58
N GLY A 130 -22.19 2.31 -5.91
CA GLY A 130 -21.80 0.91 -6.01
C GLY A 130 -22.80 -0.05 -5.35
N LEU A 131 -23.52 0.40 -4.32
CA LEU A 131 -24.62 -0.34 -3.69
C LEU A 131 -25.82 -0.52 -4.64
N GLU A 132 -25.99 0.38 -5.62
CA GLU A 132 -27.05 0.27 -6.65
C GLU A 132 -26.65 -0.66 -7.82
N ASP A 133 -25.36 -0.98 -7.98
CA ASP A 133 -24.89 -1.92 -9.01
C ASP A 133 -25.12 -3.38 -8.58
N GLN A 134 -26.15 -3.99 -9.17
CA GLN A 134 -26.54 -5.38 -8.90
C GLN A 134 -25.43 -6.41 -9.17
N ASN A 135 -24.51 -6.14 -10.10
CA ASN A 135 -23.40 -7.06 -10.39
C ASN A 135 -22.31 -6.97 -9.32
N LEU A 136 -21.95 -5.75 -8.90
CA LEU A 136 -20.96 -5.53 -7.86
C LEU A 136 -21.44 -6.11 -6.52
N MET A 137 -22.71 -5.85 -6.17
CA MET A 137 -23.33 -6.39 -4.97
C MET A 137 -23.47 -7.91 -4.98
N GLY A 138 -23.74 -8.51 -6.15
CA GLY A 138 -23.75 -9.97 -6.31
C GLY A 138 -22.39 -10.60 -5.98
N HIS A 139 -21.31 -10.04 -6.51
CA HIS A 139 -19.95 -10.52 -6.26
C HIS A 139 -19.50 -10.29 -4.80
N LEU A 140 -19.90 -9.18 -4.19
CA LEU A 140 -19.62 -8.88 -2.77
C LEU A 140 -20.30 -9.88 -1.84
N LEU A 141 -21.58 -10.17 -2.06
CA LEU A 141 -22.36 -11.11 -1.23
C LEU A 141 -21.88 -12.55 -1.41
N GLU A 142 -21.43 -12.93 -2.61
CA GLU A 142 -20.86 -14.25 -2.87
C GLU A 142 -19.55 -14.50 -2.11
N ASN A 143 -18.71 -13.48 -1.99
CA ASN A 143 -17.44 -13.55 -1.25
C ASN A 143 -17.60 -13.26 0.26
N ASN A 144 -18.69 -12.61 0.67
CA ASN A 144 -18.97 -12.24 2.06
C ASN A 144 -20.41 -12.65 2.48
N PRO A 145 -20.73 -13.96 2.53
CA PRO A 145 -22.08 -14.45 2.78
C PRO A 145 -22.65 -14.08 4.17
N HIS A 146 -21.79 -13.64 5.10
CA HIS A 146 -22.19 -13.17 6.44
C HIS A 146 -22.80 -11.76 6.45
N GLU A 147 -22.74 -11.03 5.33
CA GLU A 147 -23.31 -9.68 5.22
C GLU A 147 -24.80 -9.67 4.83
N HIS A 148 -25.38 -10.83 4.46
CA HIS A 148 -26.80 -10.96 4.15
C HIS A 148 -27.71 -10.51 5.31
N GLY A 149 -28.51 -9.47 5.08
CA GLY A 149 -29.71 -9.16 5.88
C GLY A 149 -29.50 -8.41 7.20
N GLY A 150 -28.35 -7.78 7.42
CA GLY A 150 -28.19 -6.85 8.55
C GLY A 150 -28.33 -5.40 8.12
N ASP A 151 -28.81 -4.55 9.04
CA ASP A 151 -28.92 -3.11 8.85
C ASP A 151 -27.55 -2.54 8.46
N LEU A 152 -27.46 -1.94 7.27
CA LEU A 152 -26.21 -1.42 6.71
C LEU A 152 -25.61 -0.35 7.62
N LEU A 153 -26.45 0.35 8.38
CA LEU A 153 -26.09 1.44 9.29
C LEU A 153 -25.66 0.95 10.69
N ASN A 154 -25.69 -0.36 10.97
CA ASN A 154 -25.30 -0.87 12.29
C ASN A 154 -23.78 -1.01 12.43
N VAL A 155 -23.14 0.13 12.69
CA VAL A 155 -21.68 0.29 12.77
C VAL A 155 -21.19 0.08 14.20
N HIS A 156 -21.28 -1.15 14.73
CA HIS A 156 -20.67 -1.45 16.02
C HIS A 156 -19.14 -1.43 15.92
N ALA A 157 -18.51 -0.51 16.66
CA ALA A 157 -17.06 -0.46 16.80
C ALA A 157 -16.53 -1.80 17.34
N PRO A 158 -15.49 -2.40 16.73
CA PRO A 158 -14.87 -3.60 17.26
C PRO A 158 -14.37 -3.36 18.69
N ALA A 159 -14.66 -4.28 19.60
CA ALA A 159 -14.20 -4.19 20.99
C ALA A 159 -12.66 -4.23 21.13
N VAL A 160 -11.97 -4.73 20.10
CA VAL A 160 -10.51 -4.83 20.00
C VAL A 160 -10.08 -4.32 18.63
N MET A 161 -9.17 -3.35 18.60
CA MET A 161 -8.53 -2.90 17.36
C MET A 161 -7.43 -3.88 16.97
N ASN A 162 -7.34 -4.21 15.69
CA ASN A 162 -6.21 -4.98 15.17
C ASN A 162 -4.94 -4.11 15.19
N GLU A 163 -3.90 -4.61 15.85
CA GLU A 163 -2.56 -4.03 15.81
C GLU A 163 -1.69 -4.88 14.88
N VAL A 164 -1.11 -4.25 13.86
CA VAL A 164 -0.14 -4.89 12.96
C VAL A 164 1.23 -4.31 13.26
N VAL A 165 2.05 -5.06 14.00
CA VAL A 165 3.43 -4.67 14.29
C VAL A 165 4.32 -5.09 13.12
N VAL A 166 4.81 -4.11 12.34
CA VAL A 166 5.77 -4.35 11.26
C VAL A 166 7.18 -4.13 11.80
N LEU A 167 7.90 -5.22 12.07
CA LEU A 167 9.32 -5.16 12.47
C LEU A 167 10.22 -5.10 11.24
N GLN A 168 11.21 -4.20 11.23
CA GLN A 168 12.23 -4.20 10.17
C GLN A 168 13.10 -5.45 10.30
N PRO A 169 13.52 -6.06 9.17
CA PRO A 169 14.42 -7.21 9.23
C PRO A 169 15.75 -6.79 9.86
N ASN A 170 16.22 -7.56 10.85
CA ASN A 170 17.50 -7.30 11.51
C ASN A 170 18.64 -7.48 10.50
N CYS A 171 19.60 -6.54 10.51
CA CYS A 171 20.82 -6.65 9.70
C CYS A 171 21.66 -7.85 10.15
N PRO A 172 21.94 -8.83 9.28
CA PRO A 172 22.73 -10.01 9.63
C PRO A 172 24.23 -9.69 9.69
N PHE A 173 24.65 -8.52 9.21
CA PHE A 173 26.06 -8.14 9.08
C PHE A 173 26.48 -7.10 10.13
N THR A 174 27.76 -7.13 10.50
CA THR A 174 28.38 -6.05 11.26
C THR A 174 28.57 -4.80 10.39
N VAL A 175 28.83 -3.66 11.03
CA VAL A 175 29.08 -2.38 10.33
C VAL A 175 30.26 -2.49 9.36
N GLU A 176 31.32 -3.22 9.74
CA GLU A 176 32.50 -3.44 8.91
C GLU A 176 32.19 -4.31 7.69
N GLN A 177 31.43 -5.39 7.87
CA GLN A 177 30.97 -6.25 6.77
C GLN A 177 30.07 -5.46 5.81
N LEU A 178 29.17 -4.63 6.33
CA LEU A 178 28.31 -3.78 5.51
C LEU A 178 29.11 -2.76 4.67
N ALA A 179 30.14 -2.15 5.26
CA ALA A 179 31.03 -1.26 4.54
C ALA A 179 31.75 -2.01 3.39
N LEU A 180 32.25 -3.21 3.67
CA LEU A 180 32.89 -4.06 2.66
C LEU A 180 31.92 -4.45 1.52
N ILE A 181 30.68 -4.80 1.84
CA ILE A 181 29.65 -5.09 0.83
C ILE A 181 29.42 -3.88 -0.07
N ASN A 182 29.28 -2.68 0.52
CA ASN A 182 29.09 -1.45 -0.25
C ASN A 182 30.27 -1.11 -1.15
N ASP A 183 31.49 -1.26 -0.65
CA ASP A 183 32.69 -1.02 -1.44
C ASP A 183 32.82 -2.03 -2.60
N ARG A 184 32.48 -3.30 -2.36
CA ARG A 184 32.47 -4.32 -3.41
C ARG A 184 31.40 -4.06 -4.47
N LEU A 185 30.19 -3.65 -4.06
CA LEU A 185 29.13 -3.28 -5.01
C LEU A 185 29.52 -2.09 -5.89
N ARG A 186 30.18 -1.09 -5.30
CA ARG A 186 30.73 0.06 -6.04
C ARG A 186 31.83 -0.36 -7.01
N ALA A 187 32.73 -1.25 -6.59
CA ALA A 187 33.82 -1.76 -7.43
C ALA A 187 33.31 -2.53 -8.65
N ARG A 188 32.16 -3.21 -8.55
CA ARG A 188 31.50 -3.89 -9.68
C ARG A 188 30.69 -2.96 -10.59
N ALA A 189 30.76 -1.64 -10.39
CA ALA A 189 30.04 -0.62 -11.16
C ALA A 189 28.51 -0.84 -11.22
N VAL A 190 27.94 -1.43 -10.16
CA VAL A 190 26.51 -1.66 -10.05
C VAL A 190 25.80 -0.32 -9.79
N ASN A 191 24.92 0.10 -10.71
CA ASN A 191 24.15 1.32 -10.53
C ASN A 191 22.98 1.10 -9.58
N LEU A 192 23.22 1.37 -8.29
CA LEU A 192 22.24 1.30 -7.19
C LEU A 192 21.05 2.27 -7.31
N ASN A 193 21.03 3.17 -8.29
CA ASN A 193 19.93 4.10 -8.48
C ASN A 193 19.10 3.79 -9.75
N SER A 194 19.36 2.67 -10.42
CA SER A 194 18.67 2.33 -11.66
C SER A 194 17.19 2.01 -11.44
N THR A 195 16.32 2.54 -12.30
CA THR A 195 14.88 2.20 -12.37
C THR A 195 14.61 0.98 -13.25
N ASP A 196 15.56 0.59 -14.09
CA ASP A 196 15.45 -0.57 -14.98
C ASP A 196 15.50 -1.90 -14.19
N MET A 197 14.52 -2.77 -14.45
CA MET A 197 14.38 -4.08 -13.80
C MET A 197 15.51 -5.04 -14.16
N LEU A 198 16.07 -4.96 -15.39
CA LEU A 198 17.22 -5.80 -15.75
C LEU A 198 18.46 -5.40 -14.94
N MET A 199 18.67 -4.09 -14.78
CA MET A 199 19.75 -3.61 -13.93
C MET A 199 19.51 -4.00 -12.46
N ARG A 200 18.27 -3.90 -11.95
CA ARG A 200 17.87 -4.35 -10.60
C ARG A 200 18.15 -5.84 -10.39
N ARG A 201 17.86 -6.69 -11.38
CA ARG A 201 18.23 -8.11 -11.35
C ARG A 201 19.75 -8.29 -11.22
N ARG A 202 20.54 -7.56 -12.02
CA ARG A 202 22.01 -7.59 -11.88
C ARG A 202 22.45 -7.13 -10.49
N MET A 203 21.81 -6.12 -9.91
CA MET A 203 22.13 -5.69 -8.54
C MET A 203 21.93 -6.81 -7.54
N TRP A 204 20.82 -7.57 -7.66
CA TRP A 204 20.56 -8.73 -6.82
C TRP A 204 21.67 -9.77 -6.96
N ILE A 205 21.97 -10.22 -8.19
CA ILE A 205 22.98 -11.25 -8.45
C ILE A 205 24.32 -10.88 -7.84
N GLU A 206 24.79 -9.65 -8.10
CA GLU A 206 26.09 -9.20 -7.63
C GLU A 206 26.14 -9.07 -6.09
N ALA A 207 25.08 -8.56 -5.49
CA ALA A 207 24.98 -8.43 -4.04
C ALA A 207 24.86 -9.79 -3.35
N PHE A 208 24.08 -10.69 -3.93
CA PHE A 208 23.89 -12.06 -3.48
C PHE A 208 25.21 -12.82 -3.49
N ASP A 209 25.98 -12.75 -4.60
CA ASP A 209 27.31 -13.35 -4.71
C ASP A 209 28.28 -12.80 -3.66
N ILE A 210 28.28 -11.49 -3.42
CA ILE A 210 29.13 -10.88 -2.39
C ILE A 210 28.74 -11.40 -1.01
N CYS A 211 27.43 -11.45 -0.71
CA CYS A 211 26.93 -11.89 0.58
C CYS A 211 27.16 -13.38 0.82
N ASN A 212 27.06 -14.23 -0.21
CA ASN A 212 27.38 -15.65 -0.14
C ASN A 212 28.83 -15.94 0.26
N THR A 213 29.75 -14.99 0.06
CA THR A 213 31.14 -15.13 0.55
C THR A 213 31.28 -14.84 2.05
N MET A 214 30.23 -14.35 2.70
CA MET A 214 30.21 -13.88 4.09
C MET A 214 29.17 -14.57 4.97
N TRP A 215 28.19 -15.26 4.37
CA TRP A 215 27.25 -16.15 5.06
C TRP A 215 27.89 -17.51 5.35
#